data_AF-A0A3G2C775-F1
#
_entry.id   AF-A0A3G2C775-F1
#
_cell.length_a   1.000
_cell.length_b   1.000
_cell.length_c   1.000
_cell.angle_alpha   90.00
_cell.angle_beta   90.00
_cell.angle_gamma   90.00
#
_symmetry.space_group_name_H-M   'P 1'
#
loop_
_entity.id
_entity.type
_entity.pdbx_description
1 polymer ?
#
loop_
_entity_poly.entity_id
_entity_poly.type
_entity_poly.pdbx_seq_one_letter_code
_entity_poly.pdbx_strand_id
1 'polypeptide(L)'
;QTARQLSRLLDGFYNTPAWQSITRKLILKKEKFLYRFLEHLIQIGLIDQPISLEKRGLILYEFCKHNYPEYQLEASIAWIEAGMSLKKLPAEKVKTKRQVPPENWQVLYGQYKENLRLCFLPVNEETNQGYWFGFESEIQKPEPVFKAMN
;
A
#
# COMPACT_ATOMS: atom_id res chain seq x y z
N GLN A 1 16.92 -13.26 21.91
CA GLN A 1 15.75 -12.35 21.91
C GLN A 1 15.51 -11.73 20.53
N THR A 2 16.54 -11.15 19.90
CA THR A 2 16.48 -10.52 18.56
C THR A 2 15.96 -11.45 17.45
N ALA A 3 16.36 -12.72 17.41
CA ALA A 3 15.88 -13.67 16.40
C ALA A 3 14.36 -13.88 16.43
N ARG A 4 13.76 -13.97 17.64
CA ARG A 4 12.31 -14.09 17.82
C ARG A 4 11.58 -12.85 17.31
N GLN A 5 12.08 -11.67 17.66
CA GLN A 5 11.49 -10.40 17.25
C GLN A 5 11.59 -10.21 15.73
N LEU A 6 12.72 -10.59 15.14
CA LEU A 6 12.88 -10.58 13.69
C LEU A 6 11.88 -11.51 12.99
N SER A 7 11.67 -12.72 13.51
CA SER A 7 10.62 -13.62 12.99
C SER A 7 9.25 -12.96 13.01
N ARG A 8 8.88 -12.30 14.13
CA ARG A 8 7.59 -11.60 14.26
C ARG A 8 7.43 -10.47 13.24
N LEU A 9 8.50 -9.71 12.97
CA LEU A 9 8.49 -8.70 11.90
C LEU A 9 8.26 -9.37 10.53
N LEU A 10 9.00 -10.43 10.22
CA LEU A 10 8.87 -11.11 8.93
C LEU A 10 7.47 -11.71 8.75
N ASP A 11 6.90 -12.34 9.78
CA ASP A 11 5.53 -12.84 9.77
C ASP A 11 4.51 -11.70 9.64
N GLY A 12 4.81 -10.57 10.27
CA GLY A 12 4.03 -9.34 10.26
C GLY A 12 3.87 -8.72 8.87
N PHE A 13 4.96 -8.66 8.12
CA PHE A 13 5.09 -7.77 6.97
C PHE A 13 5.61 -8.46 5.71
N TYR A 14 6.63 -9.32 5.82
CA TYR A 14 7.24 -9.98 4.66
C TYR A 14 6.43 -11.20 4.19
N ASN A 15 5.90 -11.99 5.11
CA ASN A 15 5.10 -13.18 4.83
C ASN A 15 3.60 -12.85 4.66
N THR A 16 3.19 -11.63 5.01
CA THR A 16 1.79 -11.18 4.90
C THR A 16 1.53 -10.64 3.48
N PRO A 17 0.64 -11.26 2.66
CA PRO A 17 0.47 -10.92 1.24
C PRO A 17 0.25 -9.43 0.95
N ALA A 18 -0.57 -8.75 1.76
CA ALA A 18 -0.85 -7.32 1.62
C ALA A 18 0.41 -6.44 1.64
N TRP A 19 1.40 -6.81 2.46
CA TRP A 19 2.60 -6.00 2.70
C TRP A 19 3.87 -6.60 2.09
N GLN A 20 3.79 -7.82 1.58
CA GLN A 20 4.92 -8.59 1.11
C GLN A 20 5.70 -7.87 0.01
N SER A 21 5.02 -7.35 -1.02
CA SER A 21 5.68 -6.72 -2.17
C SER A 21 6.55 -5.54 -1.78
N ILE A 22 5.97 -4.58 -1.04
CA ILE A 22 6.71 -3.41 -0.54
C ILE A 22 7.79 -3.80 0.47
N THR A 23 7.50 -4.71 1.39
CA THR A 23 8.47 -5.15 2.41
C THR A 23 9.67 -5.83 1.77
N ARG A 24 9.44 -6.71 0.78
CA ARG A 24 10.50 -7.35 0.00
C ARG A 24 11.34 -6.31 -0.76
N LYS A 25 10.70 -5.33 -1.40
CA LYS A 25 11.39 -4.24 -2.10
C LYS A 25 12.27 -3.43 -1.14
N LEU A 26 11.77 -3.09 0.04
CA LEU A 26 12.51 -2.36 1.07
C LEU A 26 13.71 -3.17 1.59
N ILE A 27 13.53 -4.45 1.92
CA ILE A 27 14.63 -5.33 2.36
C ILE A 27 15.74 -5.41 1.30
N LEU A 28 15.37 -5.55 0.02
CA LEU A 28 16.35 -5.70 -1.07
C LEU A 28 17.07 -4.40 -1.44
N LYS A 29 16.38 -3.24 -1.31
CA LYS A 29 16.90 -1.95 -1.80
C LYS A 29 17.47 -1.07 -0.69
N LYS A 30 17.13 -1.33 0.57
CA LYS A 30 17.53 -0.52 1.72
C LYS A 30 18.22 -1.44 2.74
N GLU A 31 19.55 -1.47 2.68
CA GLU A 31 20.40 -2.34 3.50
C GLU A 31 20.05 -2.31 5.00
N LYS A 32 19.75 -1.12 5.53
CA LYS A 32 19.43 -0.92 6.96
C LYS A 32 17.94 -1.02 7.29
N PHE A 33 17.06 -1.30 6.32
CA PHE A 33 15.61 -1.29 6.54
C PHE A 33 15.19 -2.28 7.63
N LEU A 34 15.64 -3.53 7.53
CA LEU A 34 15.21 -4.59 8.44
C LEU A 34 15.54 -4.26 9.90
N TYR A 35 16.77 -3.77 10.13
CA TYR A 35 17.24 -3.38 11.46
C TYR A 35 16.52 -2.14 11.99
N ARG A 36 16.39 -1.07 11.18
CA ARG A 36 15.71 0.17 11.58
C ARG A 36 14.22 -0.03 11.83
N PHE A 37 13.57 -0.84 11.01
CA PHE A 37 12.14 -1.12 11.19
C PHE A 37 11.88 -2.00 12.40
N LEU A 38 12.73 -3.00 12.65
CA LEU A 38 12.68 -3.79 13.88
C LEU A 38 12.87 -2.93 15.12
N GLU A 39 13.87 -2.06 15.12
CA GLU A 39 14.12 -1.11 16.21
C GLU A 39 12.91 -0.20 16.44
N HIS A 40 12.32 0.35 15.37
CA HIS A 40 11.10 1.15 15.46
C HIS A 40 9.94 0.37 16.12
N LEU A 41 9.69 -0.87 15.69
CA LEU A 41 8.63 -1.72 16.25
C LEU A 41 8.86 -2.04 17.74
N ILE A 42 10.12 -2.19 18.15
CA ILE A 42 10.50 -2.38 19.56
C ILE A 42 10.23 -1.09 20.35
N GLN A 43 10.67 0.06 19.85
CA GLN A 43 10.52 1.37 20.51
C GLN A 43 9.06 1.73 20.75
N ILE A 44 8.17 1.46 19.78
CA ILE A 44 6.73 1.70 19.93
C ILE A 44 6.00 0.57 20.68
N GLY A 45 6.73 -0.47 21.14
CA GLY A 45 6.19 -1.56 21.95
C GLY A 45 5.28 -2.54 21.21
N LEU A 46 5.30 -2.57 19.86
CA LEU A 46 4.37 -3.36 19.06
C LEU A 46 4.95 -4.66 18.50
N ILE A 47 6.27 -4.88 18.59
CA ILE A 47 6.91 -6.07 18.02
C ILE A 47 6.36 -7.40 18.56
N ASP A 48 5.94 -7.40 19.82
CA ASP A 48 5.47 -8.60 20.51
C ASP A 48 3.94 -8.64 20.65
N GLN A 49 3.22 -7.64 20.13
CA GLN A 49 1.77 -7.50 20.26
C GLN A 49 1.03 -8.03 19.00
N PRO A 50 -0.15 -8.64 19.17
CA PRO A 50 -1.02 -8.94 18.05
C PRO A 50 -1.59 -7.63 17.48
N ILE A 51 -1.16 -7.27 16.28
CA ILE A 51 -1.63 -6.07 15.56
C ILE A 51 -2.43 -6.46 14.32
N SER A 52 -3.53 -5.74 14.07
CA SER A 52 -4.40 -5.95 12.92
C SER A 52 -3.68 -5.67 11.60
N LEU A 53 -4.22 -6.22 10.50
CA LEU A 53 -3.67 -6.01 9.16
C LEU A 53 -3.64 -4.52 8.80
N GLU A 54 -4.74 -3.79 9.04
CA GLU A 54 -4.85 -2.34 8.84
C GLU A 54 -3.79 -1.59 9.68
N LYS A 55 -3.61 -1.95 10.96
CA LYS A 55 -2.62 -1.28 11.82
C LYS A 55 -1.19 -1.50 11.33
N ARG A 56 -0.86 -2.70 10.81
CA ARG A 56 0.45 -2.98 10.18
C ARG A 56 0.69 -2.08 8.97
N GLY A 57 -0.29 -1.97 8.08
CA GLY A 57 -0.21 -1.08 6.91
C GLY A 57 0.08 0.37 7.30
N LEU A 58 -0.61 0.89 8.33
CA LEU A 58 -0.37 2.24 8.84
C LEU A 58 1.03 2.43 9.40
N ILE A 59 1.53 1.47 10.19
CA ILE A 59 2.89 1.55 10.75
C ILE A 59 3.94 1.54 9.63
N LEU A 60 3.77 0.66 8.64
CA LEU A 60 4.68 0.59 7.49
C LEU A 60 4.67 1.88 6.69
N TYR A 61 3.49 2.43 6.41
CA TYR A 61 3.35 3.70 5.70
C TYR A 61 4.01 4.85 6.45
N GLU A 62 3.70 5.04 7.73
CA GLU A 62 4.29 6.13 8.53
C GLU A 62 5.80 5.98 8.64
N PHE A 63 6.29 4.76 8.81
CA PHE A 63 7.72 4.51 8.83
C PHE A 63 8.40 4.87 7.50
N CYS A 64 7.78 4.52 6.35
CA CYS A 64 8.27 4.90 5.03
C CYS A 64 8.23 6.41 4.83
N LYS A 65 7.13 7.08 5.17
CA LYS A 65 6.98 8.54 5.06
C LYS A 65 8.13 9.31 5.73
N HIS A 66 8.62 8.84 6.87
CA HIS A 66 9.70 9.49 7.60
C HIS A 66 11.11 9.04 7.18
N ASN A 67 11.30 7.77 6.81
CA ASN A 67 12.64 7.20 6.61
C ASN A 67 12.99 6.87 5.15
N TYR A 68 11.97 6.65 4.32
CA TYR A 68 12.04 6.22 2.92
C TYR A 68 10.87 6.84 2.13
N PRO A 69 10.78 8.18 2.04
CA PRO A 69 9.63 8.87 1.47
C PRO A 69 9.35 8.46 0.02
N GLU A 70 10.38 8.02 -0.71
CA GLU A 70 10.25 7.48 -2.07
C GLU A 70 9.49 6.14 -2.15
N TYR A 71 9.15 5.50 -1.02
CA TYR A 71 8.32 4.29 -0.92
C TYR A 71 6.93 4.57 -0.33
N GLN A 72 6.63 5.83 0.02
CA GLN A 72 5.36 6.21 0.62
C GLN A 72 4.19 5.88 -0.33
N LEU A 73 4.38 6.16 -1.62
CA LEU A 73 3.40 5.87 -2.67
C LEU A 73 3.14 4.38 -2.81
N GLU A 74 4.19 3.54 -2.80
CA GLU A 74 4.04 2.09 -2.83
C GLU A 74 3.30 1.55 -1.61
N ALA A 75 3.45 2.18 -0.43
CA ALA A 75 2.70 1.80 0.76
C ALA A 75 1.20 2.14 0.59
N SER A 76 0.88 3.30 0.02
CA SER A 76 -0.49 3.67 -0.36
C SER A 76 -1.09 2.72 -1.40
N ILE A 77 -0.31 2.31 -2.39
CA ILE A 77 -0.73 1.34 -3.41
C ILE A 77 -1.02 -0.02 -2.76
N ALA A 78 -0.09 -0.54 -1.95
CA ALA A 78 -0.26 -1.82 -1.25
C ALA A 78 -1.50 -1.82 -0.36
N TRP A 79 -1.80 -0.70 0.30
CA TRP A 79 -3.01 -0.51 1.08
C TRP A 79 -4.29 -0.65 0.25
N ILE A 80 -4.33 0.01 -0.91
CA ILE A 80 -5.47 -0.04 -1.83
C ILE A 80 -5.63 -1.45 -2.40
N GLU A 81 -4.53 -2.08 -2.83
CA GLU A 81 -4.51 -3.44 -3.35
C GLU A 81 -4.94 -4.48 -2.31
N ALA A 82 -4.70 -4.21 -1.03
CA ALA A 82 -5.17 -5.04 0.09
C ALA A 82 -6.65 -4.81 0.45
N GLY A 83 -7.39 -3.98 -0.29
CA GLY A 83 -8.80 -3.72 -0.06
C GLY A 83 -9.10 -2.89 1.19
N MET A 84 -8.11 -2.13 1.68
CA MET A 84 -8.30 -1.29 2.85
C MET A 84 -9.05 0.01 2.52
N SER A 85 -9.44 0.77 3.54
CA SER A 85 -10.27 1.97 3.37
C SER A 85 -9.61 3.03 2.49
N LEU A 86 -10.33 3.49 1.46
CA LEU A 86 -9.91 4.61 0.60
C LEU A 86 -10.18 6.00 1.21
N LYS A 87 -10.73 6.07 2.43
CA LYS A 87 -11.08 7.33 3.10
C LYS A 87 -10.14 7.69 4.25
N LYS A 88 -9.19 6.80 4.56
CA LYS A 88 -8.24 6.95 5.66
C LYS A 88 -6.82 6.97 5.11
N LEU A 89 -5.88 7.41 5.93
CA LEU A 89 -4.45 7.16 5.70
C LEU A 89 -4.22 5.67 5.41
N PRO A 90 -3.36 5.32 4.45
CA PRO A 90 -2.56 6.15 3.54
C PRO A 90 -3.21 6.45 2.17
N ALA A 91 -4.54 6.35 2.07
CA ALA A 91 -5.32 6.51 0.84
C ALA A 91 -6.17 7.79 0.82
N GLU A 92 -5.93 8.75 1.71
CA GLU A 92 -6.71 9.98 1.88
C GLU A 92 -6.73 10.87 0.62
N LYS A 93 -5.71 10.75 -0.24
CA LYS A 93 -5.63 11.48 -1.50
C LYS A 93 -6.37 10.80 -2.67
N VAL A 94 -6.91 9.60 -2.45
CA VAL A 94 -7.61 8.87 -3.51
C VAL A 94 -8.91 9.58 -3.87
N LYS A 95 -9.02 9.99 -5.13
CA LYS A 95 -10.25 10.56 -5.70
C LYS A 95 -11.19 9.41 -6.09
N THR A 96 -12.34 9.33 -5.45
CA THR A 96 -13.28 8.18 -5.57
C THR A 96 -14.58 8.49 -6.30
N LYS A 97 -14.84 9.76 -6.64
CA LYS A 97 -16.12 10.22 -7.21
C LYS A 97 -15.90 10.89 -8.55
N ARG A 98 -16.82 10.68 -9.50
CA ARG A 98 -16.83 11.34 -10.83
C ARG A 98 -15.50 11.20 -11.57
N GLN A 99 -14.87 10.03 -11.43
CA GLN A 99 -13.62 9.74 -12.12
C GLN A 99 -13.94 9.38 -13.57
N VAL A 100 -13.29 10.06 -14.50
CA VAL A 100 -13.39 9.80 -15.93
C VAL A 100 -12.07 9.19 -16.36
N PRO A 101 -12.06 8.02 -17.01
CA PRO A 101 -10.81 7.40 -17.46
C PRO A 101 -10.07 8.32 -18.45
N PRO A 102 -8.73 8.41 -18.37
CA PRO A 102 -7.92 9.15 -19.34
C PRO A 102 -7.95 8.47 -20.71
N GLU A 103 -7.63 9.24 -21.76
CA GLU A 103 -7.49 8.72 -23.13
C GLU A 103 -6.40 7.65 -23.23
N ASN A 104 -5.30 7.85 -22.49
CA ASN A 104 -4.15 6.96 -22.50
C ASN A 104 -3.74 6.58 -21.07
N TRP A 105 -3.53 5.29 -20.85
CA TRP A 105 -2.92 4.73 -19.66
C TRP A 105 -2.12 3.48 -20.01
N GLN A 106 -1.22 3.08 -19.14
CA GLN A 106 -0.55 1.79 -19.17
C GLN A 106 -1.22 0.86 -18.16
N VAL A 107 -1.84 -0.22 -18.65
CA VAL A 107 -2.41 -1.24 -17.77
C VAL A 107 -1.28 -2.00 -17.08
N LEU A 108 -1.32 -2.04 -15.75
CA LEU A 108 -0.37 -2.77 -14.92
C LEU A 108 -0.88 -4.18 -14.61
N TYR A 109 -2.18 -4.32 -14.36
CA TYR A 109 -2.87 -5.61 -14.30
C TYR A 109 -4.39 -5.47 -14.50
N GLY A 110 -5.03 -6.60 -14.79
CA GLY A 110 -6.47 -6.69 -14.98
C GLY A 110 -6.91 -6.22 -16.37
N GLN A 111 -8.23 -6.20 -16.57
CA GLN A 111 -8.85 -5.71 -17.81
C GLN A 111 -9.82 -4.59 -17.46
N TYR A 112 -9.73 -3.47 -18.17
CA TYR A 112 -10.69 -2.38 -18.02
C TYR A 112 -12.07 -2.82 -18.55
N LYS A 113 -13.11 -2.48 -17.80
CA LYS A 113 -14.52 -2.57 -18.20
C LYS A 113 -15.21 -1.27 -17.81
N GLU A 114 -16.16 -0.82 -18.62
CA GLU A 114 -16.86 0.45 -18.41
C GLU A 114 -17.65 0.50 -17.09
N ASN A 115 -18.11 -0.64 -16.58
CA ASN A 115 -18.86 -0.75 -15.33
C ASN A 115 -17.98 -0.73 -14.06
N LEU A 116 -16.65 -0.69 -14.19
CA LEU A 116 -15.76 -0.60 -13.03
C LEU A 116 -15.92 0.74 -12.34
N ARG A 117 -16.06 0.71 -11.01
CA ARG A 117 -15.94 1.92 -10.20
C ARG A 117 -14.47 2.33 -10.16
N LEU A 118 -14.13 3.39 -10.87
CA LEU A 118 -12.76 3.92 -10.92
C LEU A 118 -12.45 4.81 -9.72
N CYS A 119 -11.22 4.66 -9.20
CA CYS A 119 -10.60 5.54 -8.22
C CYS A 119 -9.23 5.97 -8.74
N PHE A 120 -8.82 7.20 -8.45
CA PHE A 120 -7.55 7.76 -8.89
C PHE A 120 -6.69 8.17 -7.69
N LEU A 121 -5.48 7.63 -7.61
CA LEU A 121 -4.44 8.02 -6.66
C LEU A 121 -3.43 8.93 -7.38
N PRO A 122 -3.43 10.25 -7.11
CA PRO A 122 -2.46 11.15 -7.72
C PRO A 122 -1.04 10.89 -7.18
N VAL A 123 -0.06 10.90 -8.07
CA VAL A 123 1.38 10.90 -7.72
C VAL A 123 1.88 12.32 -7.60
N ASN A 124 1.45 13.18 -8.53
CA ASN A 124 1.67 14.62 -8.49
C ASN A 124 0.33 15.32 -8.79
N GLU A 125 -0.07 16.23 -7.90
CA GLU A 125 -1.34 16.96 -8.01
C GLU A 125 -1.35 17.96 -9.18
N GLU A 126 -0.19 18.42 -9.63
CA GLU A 126 -0.04 19.40 -10.72
C GLU A 126 -0.12 18.74 -12.11
N THR A 127 0.47 17.55 -12.28
CA THR A 127 0.56 16.89 -13.59
C THR A 127 -0.63 15.99 -13.90
N ASN A 128 -1.54 15.79 -12.94
CA ASN A 128 -2.67 14.84 -13.03
C ASN A 128 -2.23 13.42 -13.44
N GLN A 129 -0.99 13.05 -13.12
CA GLN A 129 -0.44 11.72 -13.31
C GLN A 129 -0.63 10.88 -12.05
N GLY A 130 -0.92 9.60 -12.25
CA GLY A 130 -1.00 8.69 -11.13
C GLY A 130 -1.62 7.34 -11.45
N TYR A 131 -2.12 6.70 -10.42
CA TYR A 131 -2.62 5.34 -10.49
C TYR A 131 -4.14 5.31 -10.53
N TRP A 132 -4.65 4.53 -11.46
CA TRP A 132 -6.06 4.23 -11.59
C TRP A 132 -6.34 2.84 -11.03
N PHE A 133 -7.39 2.72 -10.24
CA PHE A 133 -7.84 1.46 -9.66
C PHE A 133 -9.31 1.23 -10.03
N GLY A 134 -9.64 0.06 -10.54
CA GLY A 134 -11.01 -0.33 -10.87
C GLY A 134 -11.54 -1.40 -9.90
N PHE A 135 -12.73 -1.17 -9.38
CA PHE A 135 -13.41 -2.08 -8.46
C PHE A 135 -14.72 -2.59 -9.10
N GLU A 136 -15.00 -3.87 -8.95
CA GLU A 136 -16.29 -4.45 -9.37
C GLU A 136 -17.37 -3.98 -8.40
N SER A 137 -18.41 -3.30 -8.90
CA SER A 137 -19.48 -2.78 -8.05
C SER A 137 -20.52 -3.85 -7.68
N GLU A 138 -20.61 -4.90 -8.49
CA GLU A 138 -21.61 -5.97 -8.36
C GLU A 138 -21.20 -7.05 -7.36
N ILE A 139 -19.91 -7.12 -7.05
CA ILE A 139 -19.33 -8.10 -6.13
C ILE A 139 -18.87 -7.35 -4.89
N GLN A 140 -19.16 -7.87 -3.69
CA GLN A 140 -18.63 -7.33 -2.42
C GLN A 140 -17.14 -7.68 -2.24
N LYS A 141 -16.31 -7.38 -3.25
CA LYS A 141 -14.88 -7.57 -3.20
C LYS A 141 -14.19 -6.23 -2.93
N PRO A 142 -13.46 -6.09 -1.81
CA PRO A 142 -12.85 -4.81 -1.45
C PRO A 142 -11.58 -4.50 -2.27
N GLU A 143 -10.90 -5.50 -2.82
CA GLU A 143 -9.69 -5.31 -3.62
C GLU A 143 -9.98 -4.86 -5.06
N PRO A 144 -9.12 -4.02 -5.65
CA PRO A 144 -9.24 -3.64 -7.06
C PRO A 144 -8.98 -4.84 -7.97
N VAL A 145 -9.74 -4.94 -9.07
CA VAL A 145 -9.55 -5.94 -10.13
C VAL A 145 -8.75 -5.40 -11.33
N PHE A 146 -8.50 -4.10 -11.33
CA PHE A 146 -7.82 -3.39 -12.41
C PHE A 146 -6.89 -2.34 -11.82
N LYS A 147 -5.71 -2.18 -12.42
CA LYS A 147 -4.80 -1.08 -12.14
C LYS A 147 -4.10 -0.60 -13.39
N ALA A 148 -4.02 0.71 -13.56
CA ALA A 148 -3.27 1.36 -14.63
C ALA A 148 -2.55 2.62 -14.13
N MET A 149 -1.62 3.14 -14.94
CA MET A 149 -0.92 4.39 -14.68
C MET A 149 -1.01 5.30 -15.91
N ASN A 150 -1.22 6.60 -15.70
CA ASN A 150 -1.17 7.63 -16.76
C ASN A 150 -0.06 8.65 -16.52
#